data_AF-A0A7C4AMB9-F1
#
_entry.id   AF-A0A7C4AMB9-F1
#
_cell.length_a   1.000
_cell.length_b   1.000
_cell.length_c   1.000
_cell.angle_alpha   90.00
_cell.angle_beta   90.00
_cell.angle_gamma   90.00
#
_symmetry.space_group_name_H-M   'P 1'
#
loop_
_entity.id
_entity.type
_entity.pdbx_description
1 polymer ?
#
loop_
_entity_poly.entity_id
_entity_poly.type
_entity_poly.pdbx_seq_one_letter_code
_entity_poly.pdbx_strand_id
1 'polypeptide(L)'
;MKKIVLYGMLCLALFGLPFIAYTSEEYIGANKCKVCHIKIFKSWNETKHATAFEALRPGACAEAKKKAGLDPNKDYSTDLTCVQCHTTGNNSMFQGVQCEACHGAGKNYSNVAIMNKNKWNADPDAQRKLAVAAGLIIKPDEKTCTTCHNEKSPTYKPFDFKTRYNEVKHPQ
;
A
#
# COMPACT_ATOMS: atom_id res chain seq x y z
N MET A 1 -0.46 -27.34 65.44
CA MET A 1 0.20 -26.03 65.55
C MET A 1 0.12 -25.34 64.20
N LYS A 2 -0.35 -24.09 64.20
CA LYS A 2 -0.73 -23.26 63.05
C LYS A 2 0.47 -22.78 62.23
N LYS A 3 0.37 -22.81 60.89
CA LYS A 3 1.05 -21.92 59.92
C LYS A 3 0.15 -21.88 58.67
N ILE A 4 -0.86 -21.01 58.55
CA ILE A 4 -0.86 -19.59 58.16
C ILE A 4 0.13 -19.22 57.02
N VAL A 5 -0.46 -19.18 55.81
CA VAL A 5 -0.39 -18.12 54.77
C VAL A 5 0.96 -17.83 54.09
N LEU A 6 1.02 -18.02 52.77
CA LEU A 6 1.23 -16.91 51.83
C LEU A 6 0.78 -17.26 50.41
N TYR A 7 -0.11 -16.43 49.88
CA TYR A 7 -0.54 -16.37 48.49
C TYR A 7 0.65 -16.13 47.55
N GLY A 8 0.71 -16.88 46.46
CA GLY A 8 1.56 -16.60 45.30
C GLY A 8 0.72 -16.74 44.04
N MET A 9 -0.17 -15.78 43.80
CA MET A 9 -0.96 -15.65 42.58
C MET A 9 0.04 -15.42 41.43
N LEU A 10 0.39 -16.49 40.72
CA LEU A 10 1.25 -16.40 39.54
C LEU A 10 0.43 -15.74 38.43
N CYS A 11 0.53 -14.41 38.34
CA CYS A 11 -0.02 -13.61 37.26
C CYS A 11 0.46 -14.15 35.92
N LEU A 12 -0.47 -14.70 35.12
CA LEU A 12 -0.31 -14.89 33.69
C LEU A 12 -0.08 -13.50 33.07
N ALA A 13 1.18 -13.11 32.90
CA ALA A 13 1.54 -12.02 32.00
C ALA A 13 1.46 -12.55 30.57
N LEU A 14 0.24 -12.65 30.04
CA LEU A 14 0.00 -12.70 28.61
C LEU A 14 0.45 -11.36 28.04
N PHE A 15 1.68 -11.33 27.55
CA PHE A 15 2.18 -10.25 26.69
C PHE A 15 1.27 -10.18 25.46
N GLY A 16 0.28 -9.28 25.53
CA GLY A 16 -0.48 -8.86 24.38
C GLY A 16 0.48 -8.22 23.38
N LEU A 17 0.82 -8.96 22.32
CA LEU A 17 1.42 -8.37 21.14
C LEU A 17 0.49 -7.24 20.68
N PRO A 18 1.00 -6.00 20.48
CA PRO A 18 0.18 -4.95 19.91
C PRO A 18 -0.23 -5.38 18.50
N PHE A 19 -1.50 -5.73 18.34
CA PHE A 19 -2.11 -5.90 17.03
C PHE A 19 -2.19 -4.50 16.41
N ILE A 20 -1.18 -4.14 15.61
CA ILE A 20 -1.23 -2.92 14.80
C ILE A 20 -2.24 -3.20 13.69
N ALA A 21 -3.51 -2.90 13.97
CA ALA A 21 -4.52 -2.78 12.95
C ALA A 21 -4.21 -1.51 12.14
N TYR A 22 -3.69 -1.67 10.93
CA TYR A 22 -3.68 -0.58 9.95
C TYR A 22 -5.15 -0.29 9.61
N THR A 23 -5.70 0.76 10.22
CA THR A 23 -7.08 1.15 9.96
C THR A 23 -7.16 1.74 8.55
N SER A 24 -8.19 1.38 7.80
CA SER A 24 -8.46 1.90 6.45
C SER A 24 -8.66 3.42 6.40
N GLU A 25 -8.71 4.09 7.56
CA GLU A 25 -8.95 5.51 7.66
C GLU A 25 -7.78 6.37 7.20
N GLU A 26 -6.57 5.83 7.07
CA GLU A 26 -5.36 6.61 6.72
C GLU A 26 -5.18 6.81 5.21
N TYR A 27 -5.83 5.98 4.40
CA TYR A 27 -5.77 6.04 2.94
C TYR A 27 -6.90 6.90 2.38
N ILE A 28 -6.58 7.75 1.41
CA ILE A 28 -7.51 8.73 0.84
C ILE A 28 -7.90 8.43 -0.61
N GLY A 29 -7.16 7.54 -1.27
CA GLY A 29 -7.36 7.11 -2.64
C GLY A 29 -6.83 8.09 -3.69
N ALA A 30 -6.46 7.54 -4.86
CA ALA A 30 -5.84 8.29 -5.96
C ALA A 30 -6.68 9.47 -6.46
N ASN A 31 -8.01 9.42 -6.32
CA ASN A 31 -8.91 10.52 -6.71
C ASN A 31 -8.66 11.80 -5.88
N LYS A 32 -8.25 11.68 -4.61
CA LYS A 32 -7.88 12.85 -3.80
C LYS A 32 -6.54 13.42 -4.28
N CYS A 33 -5.57 12.56 -4.57
CA CYS A 33 -4.27 12.96 -5.13
C CYS A 33 -4.42 13.67 -6.49
N LYS A 34 -5.33 13.20 -7.34
CA LYS A 34 -5.63 13.73 -8.68
C LYS A 34 -5.97 15.22 -8.68
N VAL A 35 -6.59 15.74 -7.62
CA VAL A 35 -7.05 17.14 -7.53
C VAL A 35 -5.89 18.12 -7.75
N CYS A 36 -4.71 17.81 -7.21
CA CYS A 36 -3.51 18.64 -7.37
C CYS A 36 -2.48 18.02 -8.33
N HIS A 37 -2.41 16.69 -8.43
CA HIS A 37 -1.39 15.96 -9.19
C HIS A 37 -1.94 15.28 -10.45
N ILE A 38 -2.72 16.01 -11.26
CA ILE A 38 -3.42 15.45 -12.42
C ILE A 38 -2.49 14.80 -13.46
N LYS A 39 -1.31 15.36 -13.71
CA LYS A 39 -0.35 14.81 -14.68
C LYS A 39 0.19 13.45 -14.23
N ILE A 40 0.57 13.36 -12.96
CA ILE A 40 1.02 12.11 -12.32
C ILE A 40 -0.12 11.09 -12.34
N PHE A 41 -1.33 11.49 -11.95
CA PHE A 41 -2.49 10.60 -11.96
C PHE A 41 -2.74 10.00 -13.35
N LYS A 42 -2.69 10.81 -14.42
CA LYS A 42 -2.88 10.30 -15.80
C LYS A 42 -1.83 9.26 -16.17
N SER A 43 -0.55 9.55 -15.90
CA SER A 43 0.53 8.60 -16.15
C SER A 43 0.38 7.31 -15.35
N TRP A 44 0.02 7.40 -14.06
CA TRP A 44 -0.26 6.23 -13.22
C TRP A 44 -1.44 5.41 -13.75
N ASN A 45 -2.52 6.07 -14.19
CA ASN A 45 -3.75 5.42 -14.63
C ASN A 45 -3.57 4.57 -15.91
N GLU A 46 -2.50 4.80 -16.66
CA GLU A 46 -2.13 4.00 -17.85
C GLU A 46 -1.33 2.74 -17.49
N THR A 47 -0.88 2.61 -16.23
CA THR A 47 -0.07 1.48 -15.78
C THR A 47 -0.93 0.26 -15.44
N LYS A 48 -0.28 -0.92 -15.38
CA LYS A 48 -0.91 -2.13 -14.84
C LYS A 48 -1.23 -2.07 -13.36
N HIS A 49 -0.58 -1.17 -12.60
CA HIS A 49 -0.89 -0.95 -11.19
C HIS A 49 -2.30 -0.38 -11.00
N ALA A 50 -2.70 0.58 -11.84
CA ALA A 50 -4.04 1.17 -11.77
C ALA A 50 -5.17 0.15 -12.03
N THR A 51 -4.90 -0.86 -12.86
CA THR A 51 -5.88 -1.90 -13.23
C THR A 51 -5.58 -3.27 -12.58
N ALA A 52 -4.69 -3.33 -11.59
CA ALA A 52 -4.23 -4.59 -11.02
C ALA A 52 -5.38 -5.43 -10.46
N PHE A 53 -6.38 -4.80 -9.83
CA PHE A 53 -7.53 -5.48 -9.23
C PHE A 53 -8.37 -6.26 -10.24
N GLU A 54 -8.40 -5.84 -11.51
CA GLU A 54 -9.17 -6.52 -12.55
C GLU A 54 -8.68 -7.94 -12.80
N ALA A 55 -7.39 -8.22 -12.58
CA ALA A 55 -6.84 -9.57 -12.70
C ALA A 55 -7.47 -10.56 -11.70
N LEU A 56 -8.08 -10.08 -10.60
CA LEU A 56 -8.71 -10.93 -9.59
C LEU A 56 -10.12 -11.39 -9.96
N ARG A 57 -10.76 -10.73 -10.93
CA ARG A 57 -12.13 -11.04 -11.35
C ARG A 57 -12.21 -12.42 -12.03
N PRO A 58 -13.35 -13.13 -11.93
CA PRO A 58 -13.63 -14.31 -12.75
C PRO A 58 -13.39 -14.06 -14.24
N GLY A 59 -12.76 -15.00 -14.93
CA GLY A 59 -12.44 -14.95 -16.37
C GLY A 59 -11.26 -14.04 -16.74
N ALA A 60 -10.88 -13.08 -15.88
CA ALA A 60 -9.74 -12.21 -16.14
C ALA A 60 -8.41 -12.97 -16.05
N CYS A 61 -7.48 -12.63 -16.94
CA CYS A 61 -6.14 -13.22 -17.01
C CYS A 61 -6.13 -14.76 -17.02
N ALA A 62 -7.14 -15.39 -17.64
CA ALA A 62 -7.39 -16.83 -17.55
C ALA A 62 -6.17 -17.70 -17.87
N GLU A 63 -5.39 -17.34 -18.90
CA GLU A 63 -4.16 -18.10 -19.24
C GLU A 63 -3.09 -18.02 -18.15
N ALA A 64 -2.88 -16.83 -17.57
CA ALA A 64 -1.91 -16.64 -16.50
C ALA A 64 -2.33 -17.40 -15.23
N LYS A 65 -3.63 -17.37 -14.90
CA LYS A 65 -4.19 -18.15 -13.79
C LYS A 65 -3.98 -19.65 -14.00
N LYS A 66 -4.34 -20.19 -15.17
CA LYS A 66 -4.12 -21.61 -15.50
C LYS A 66 -2.65 -22.00 -15.39
N LYS A 67 -1.73 -21.19 -15.94
CA LYS A 67 -0.28 -21.42 -15.85
C LYS A 67 0.24 -21.41 -14.41
N ALA A 68 -0.38 -20.63 -13.53
CA ALA A 68 -0.08 -20.57 -12.11
C ALA A 68 -0.84 -21.61 -11.26
N GLY A 69 -1.59 -22.53 -11.87
CA GLY A 69 -2.40 -23.53 -11.16
C GLY A 69 -3.63 -22.97 -10.45
N LEU A 70 -4.10 -21.78 -10.84
CA LEU A 70 -5.27 -21.11 -10.30
C LEU A 70 -6.51 -21.37 -11.18
N ASP A 71 -7.69 -21.35 -10.56
CA ASP A 71 -8.97 -21.44 -11.28
C ASP A 71 -9.26 -20.12 -12.01
N PRO A 72 -9.32 -20.09 -13.35
CA PRO A 72 -9.60 -18.85 -14.09
C PRO A 72 -10.99 -18.25 -13.79
N ASN A 73 -11.95 -19.06 -13.32
CA ASN A 73 -13.33 -18.64 -13.08
C ASN A 73 -13.62 -18.29 -11.62
N LYS A 74 -12.69 -18.55 -10.70
CA LYS A 74 -12.83 -18.16 -9.31
C LYS A 74 -12.68 -16.64 -9.17
N ASP A 75 -13.50 -16.06 -8.30
CA ASP A 75 -13.34 -14.67 -7.84
C ASP A 75 -12.30 -14.61 -6.72
N TYR A 76 -11.20 -13.89 -6.96
CA TYR A 76 -10.14 -13.67 -5.98
C TYR A 76 -10.22 -12.27 -5.35
N SER A 77 -11.23 -11.47 -5.67
CA SER A 77 -11.35 -10.06 -5.23
C SER A 77 -11.57 -9.88 -3.72
N THR A 78 -11.89 -10.96 -3.01
CA THR A 78 -12.02 -11.04 -1.55
C THR A 78 -10.94 -11.92 -0.89
N ASP A 79 -10.07 -12.54 -1.69
CA ASP A 79 -8.99 -13.38 -1.19
C ASP A 79 -7.86 -12.49 -0.65
N LEU A 80 -7.66 -12.49 0.67
CA LEU A 80 -6.67 -11.64 1.33
C LEU A 80 -5.24 -11.88 0.80
N THR A 81 -4.95 -13.09 0.32
CA THR A 81 -3.63 -13.42 -0.25
C THR A 81 -3.38 -12.72 -1.58
N CYS A 82 -4.44 -12.37 -2.31
CA CYS A 82 -4.39 -11.62 -3.56
C CYS A 82 -4.59 -10.11 -3.35
N VAL A 83 -5.56 -9.75 -2.52
CA VAL A 83 -5.95 -8.35 -2.23
C VAL A 83 -4.76 -7.54 -1.72
N GLN A 84 -3.87 -8.14 -0.93
CA GLN A 84 -2.69 -7.46 -0.38
C GLN A 84 -1.76 -6.81 -1.44
N CYS A 85 -1.79 -7.30 -2.68
CA CYS A 85 -0.96 -6.82 -3.78
C CYS A 85 -1.72 -6.24 -4.97
N HIS A 86 -3.04 -6.34 -4.96
CA HIS A 86 -3.92 -5.85 -6.03
C HIS A 86 -4.81 -4.69 -5.57
N THR A 87 -4.63 -4.23 -4.33
CA THR A 87 -5.29 -3.07 -3.74
C THR A 87 -4.28 -2.18 -3.02
N THR A 88 -4.74 -1.04 -2.53
CA THR A 88 -3.96 -0.15 -1.67
C THR A 88 -4.47 -0.25 -0.24
N GLY A 89 -3.55 -0.39 0.72
CA GLY A 89 -3.92 -0.53 2.14
C GLY A 89 -4.71 -1.80 2.45
N ASN A 90 -4.54 -2.87 1.66
CA ASN A 90 -5.25 -4.15 1.80
C ASN A 90 -6.79 -4.00 1.85
N ASN A 91 -7.32 -3.04 1.10
CA ASN A 91 -8.73 -2.67 1.15
C ASN A 91 -9.32 -2.64 -0.25
N SER A 92 -10.36 -3.45 -0.47
CA SER A 92 -11.06 -3.56 -1.76
C SER A 92 -11.82 -2.28 -2.18
N MET A 93 -11.98 -1.30 -1.28
CA MET A 93 -12.43 0.04 -1.66
C MET A 93 -11.38 0.82 -2.46
N PHE A 94 -10.10 0.53 -2.26
CA PHE A 94 -8.97 1.13 -2.99
C PHE A 94 -8.41 0.14 -4.01
N GLN A 95 -9.22 -0.17 -5.02
CA GLN A 95 -8.86 -1.09 -6.10
C GLN A 95 -7.64 -0.59 -6.86
N GLY A 96 -6.73 -1.51 -7.17
CA GLY A 96 -5.45 -1.22 -7.81
C GLY A 96 -4.36 -0.83 -6.82
N VAL A 97 -3.13 -0.85 -7.30
CA VAL A 97 -1.95 -0.34 -6.60
C VAL A 97 -1.89 1.16 -6.89
N GLN A 98 -2.48 1.96 -6.00
CA GLN A 98 -2.65 3.40 -6.13
C GLN A 98 -1.41 4.16 -5.64
N CYS A 99 -1.48 5.49 -5.65
CA CYS A 99 -0.38 6.38 -5.25
C CYS A 99 0.21 5.99 -3.89
N GLU A 100 -0.67 5.71 -2.93
CA GLU A 100 -0.32 5.50 -1.52
C GLU A 100 0.35 4.14 -1.25
N ALA A 101 0.24 3.19 -2.18
CA ALA A 101 0.96 1.91 -2.10
C ALA A 101 2.49 2.11 -2.22
N CYS A 102 2.92 3.19 -2.87
CA CYS A 102 4.31 3.57 -3.01
C CYS A 102 4.68 4.78 -2.13
N HIS A 103 3.77 5.75 -2.01
CA HIS A 103 4.05 7.06 -1.42
C HIS A 103 3.61 7.20 0.06
N GLY A 104 3.12 6.11 0.67
CA GLY A 104 2.60 6.12 2.04
C GLY A 104 1.13 6.56 2.11
N ALA A 105 0.50 6.40 3.27
CA ALA A 105 -0.90 6.75 3.48
C ALA A 105 -1.10 8.28 3.50
N GLY A 106 -2.06 8.77 2.71
CA GLY A 106 -2.15 10.18 2.35
C GLY A 106 -2.83 11.09 3.33
N LYS A 107 -3.59 10.57 4.30
CA LYS A 107 -4.44 11.37 5.21
C LYS A 107 -3.69 12.52 5.87
N ASN A 108 -2.46 12.29 6.32
CA ASN A 108 -1.71 13.26 7.10
C ASN A 108 -1.02 14.29 6.21
N TYR A 109 -0.34 13.86 5.15
CA TYR A 109 0.42 14.78 4.30
C TYR A 109 -0.45 15.53 3.27
N SER A 110 -1.66 15.05 2.94
CA SER A 110 -2.52 15.70 1.94
C SER A 110 -3.27 16.94 2.45
N ASN A 111 -3.14 17.27 3.74
CA ASN A 111 -3.79 18.42 4.33
C ASN A 111 -3.26 19.73 3.70
N VAL A 112 -4.14 20.70 3.44
CA VAL A 112 -3.80 22.04 2.90
C VAL A 112 -2.82 22.84 3.77
N ALA A 113 -2.59 22.44 5.02
CA ALA A 113 -1.53 23.01 5.83
C ALA A 113 -0.12 22.63 5.33
N ILE A 114 0.01 21.47 4.67
CA ILE A 114 1.26 20.86 4.16
C ILE A 114 1.30 20.87 2.63
N MET A 115 0.24 20.39 1.96
CA MET A 115 0.15 20.37 0.50
C MET A 115 -0.63 21.59 0.01
N ASN A 116 0.08 22.71 -0.10
CA ASN A 116 -0.47 23.96 -0.61
C ASN A 116 0.47 24.60 -1.62
N LYS A 117 -0.08 24.99 -2.78
CA LYS A 117 0.70 25.57 -3.88
C LYS A 117 1.43 26.86 -3.49
N ASN A 118 0.80 27.74 -2.73
CA ASN A 118 1.40 29.02 -2.33
C ASN A 118 2.54 28.79 -1.33
N LYS A 119 2.34 27.90 -0.34
CA LYS A 119 3.39 27.54 0.61
C LYS A 119 4.55 26.80 -0.07
N TRP A 120 4.24 25.92 -1.01
CA TRP A 120 5.25 25.24 -1.83
C TRP A 120 6.08 26.23 -2.63
N ASN A 121 5.44 27.20 -3.30
CA ASN A 121 6.16 28.20 -4.08
C ASN A 121 7.03 29.13 -3.21
N ALA A 122 6.64 29.36 -1.95
CA ALA A 122 7.40 30.17 -1.02
C ALA A 122 8.62 29.43 -0.44
N ASP A 123 8.45 28.17 -0.02
CA ASP A 123 9.53 27.34 0.51
C ASP A 123 9.27 25.83 0.23
N PRO A 124 9.74 25.32 -0.93
CA PRO A 124 9.58 23.92 -1.30
C PRO A 124 10.23 22.95 -0.31
N ASP A 125 11.38 23.33 0.28
CA ASP A 125 12.14 22.45 1.14
C ASP A 125 11.47 22.28 2.50
N ALA A 126 10.90 23.36 3.07
CA ALA A 126 10.10 23.27 4.29
C ALA A 126 8.84 22.42 4.08
N GLN A 127 8.10 22.63 2.98
CA GLN A 127 6.91 21.81 2.70
C GLN A 127 7.27 20.34 2.45
N ARG A 128 8.39 20.07 1.77
CA ARG A 128 8.89 18.71 1.57
C ARG A 128 9.19 18.03 2.91
N LYS A 129 9.89 18.71 3.82
CA LYS A 129 10.19 18.18 5.16
C LYS A 129 8.92 17.89 5.95
N LEU A 130 7.92 18.78 5.91
CA LEU A 130 6.63 18.58 6.56
C LEU A 130 5.88 17.37 5.99
N ALA A 131 5.84 17.23 4.66
CA ALA A 131 5.18 16.09 4.01
C ALA A 131 5.84 14.76 4.37
N VAL A 132 7.18 14.70 4.35
CA VAL A 132 7.94 13.50 4.75
C VAL A 132 7.73 13.17 6.23
N ALA A 133 7.77 14.17 7.11
CA ALA A 133 7.49 13.99 8.53
C ALA A 133 6.05 13.50 8.78
N ALA A 134 5.10 13.86 7.91
CA ALA A 134 3.73 13.38 7.90
C ALA A 134 3.52 12.03 7.18
N GLY A 135 4.60 11.37 6.73
CA GLY A 135 4.56 10.02 6.17
C GLY A 135 4.69 9.90 4.66
N LEU A 136 4.91 11.00 3.92
CA LEU A 136 5.13 10.95 2.48
C LEU A 136 6.47 10.27 2.16
N ILE A 137 6.42 9.20 1.37
CA ILE A 137 7.59 8.58 0.77
C ILE A 137 7.82 9.20 -0.61
N ILE A 138 8.82 10.06 -0.75
CA ILE A 138 9.07 10.76 -2.02
C ILE A 138 9.68 9.82 -3.06
N LYS A 139 10.59 8.97 -2.62
CA LYS A 139 11.33 8.02 -3.46
C LYS A 139 11.18 6.62 -2.84
N PRO A 140 10.20 5.83 -3.32
CA PRO A 140 10.09 4.43 -2.95
C PRO A 140 11.38 3.68 -3.28
N ASP A 141 11.78 2.79 -2.39
CA ASP A 141 12.94 1.93 -2.55
C ASP A 141 12.55 0.55 -3.10
N GLU A 142 13.55 -0.31 -3.32
CA GLU A 142 13.32 -1.67 -3.79
C GLU A 142 12.42 -2.48 -2.85
N LYS A 143 12.55 -2.27 -1.53
CA LYS A 143 11.73 -2.95 -0.52
C LYS A 143 10.24 -2.66 -0.72
N THR A 144 9.90 -1.43 -1.08
CA THR A 144 8.53 -1.05 -1.42
C THR A 144 8.00 -1.92 -2.56
N CYS A 145 8.78 -2.07 -3.64
CA CYS A 145 8.39 -2.86 -4.81
C CYS A 145 8.32 -4.37 -4.51
N THR A 146 9.29 -4.90 -3.77
CA THR A 146 9.38 -6.34 -3.46
C THR A 146 8.39 -6.77 -2.38
N THR A 147 7.55 -5.88 -1.85
CA THR A 147 6.40 -6.27 -1.02
C THR A 147 5.42 -7.14 -1.82
N CYS A 148 5.34 -6.91 -3.14
CA CYS A 148 4.47 -7.67 -4.05
C CYS A 148 5.22 -8.35 -5.20
N HIS A 149 6.33 -7.79 -5.67
CA HIS A 149 7.17 -8.41 -6.69
C HIS A 149 8.13 -9.43 -6.06
N ASN A 150 7.58 -10.53 -5.53
CA ASN A 150 8.31 -11.60 -4.85
C ASN A 150 7.66 -12.98 -5.10
N GLU A 151 8.31 -14.04 -4.59
CA GLU A 151 7.91 -15.44 -4.78
C GLU A 151 6.54 -15.81 -4.20
N LYS A 152 5.93 -14.99 -3.35
CA LYS A 152 4.55 -15.22 -2.89
C LYS A 152 3.52 -14.98 -3.99
N SER A 153 3.89 -14.25 -5.04
CA SER A 153 3.04 -14.10 -6.22
C SER A 153 3.04 -15.41 -7.03
N PRO A 154 1.87 -16.04 -7.28
CA PRO A 154 1.80 -17.26 -8.10
C PRO A 154 2.29 -17.08 -9.54
N THR A 155 2.40 -15.83 -9.99
CA THR A 155 2.88 -15.46 -11.33
C THR A 155 4.24 -14.74 -11.28
N TYR A 156 4.98 -14.92 -10.17
CA TYR A 156 6.27 -14.27 -9.97
C TYR A 156 7.23 -14.52 -11.13
N LYS A 157 7.94 -13.45 -11.48
CA LYS A 157 9.09 -13.46 -12.39
C LYS A 157 10.20 -12.67 -11.73
N PRO A 158 11.48 -12.98 -12.01
CA PRO A 158 12.60 -12.19 -11.52
C PRO A 158 12.37 -10.69 -11.72
N PHE A 159 12.56 -9.92 -10.64
CA PHE A 159 12.26 -8.50 -10.60
C PHE A 159 13.55 -7.69 -10.66
N ASP A 160 13.70 -6.90 -11.73
CA ASP A 160 14.76 -5.89 -11.85
C ASP A 160 14.21 -4.54 -11.41
N PHE A 161 14.53 -4.14 -10.17
CA PHE A 161 14.08 -2.88 -9.59
C PHE A 161 14.45 -1.68 -10.46
N LYS A 162 15.70 -1.59 -10.95
CA LYS A 162 16.16 -0.41 -11.69
C LYS A 162 15.37 -0.25 -12.99
N THR A 163 15.15 -1.34 -13.72
CA THR A 163 14.39 -1.32 -14.96
C THR A 163 12.92 -1.00 -14.70
N ARG A 164 12.26 -1.70 -13.77
CA ARG A 164 10.83 -1.51 -13.48
C ARG A 164 10.51 -0.18 -12.85
N TYR A 165 11.38 0.35 -11.99
CA TYR A 165 11.24 1.68 -11.43
C TYR A 165 11.22 2.76 -12.52
N ASN A 166 12.03 2.61 -13.58
CA ASN A 166 12.05 3.57 -14.68
C ASN A 166 10.76 3.57 -15.52
N GLU A 167 10.00 2.48 -15.53
CA GLU A 167 8.71 2.39 -16.23
C GLU A 167 7.58 3.13 -15.49
N VAL A 168 7.71 3.30 -14.17
CA VAL A 168 6.67 3.89 -13.32
C VAL A 168 7.04 5.24 -12.71
N LYS A 169 8.34 5.62 -12.74
CA LYS A 169 8.77 6.93 -12.23
C LYS A 169 8.08 8.04 -13.01
N HIS A 170 7.67 9.08 -12.30
CA HIS A 170 7.03 10.25 -12.87
C HIS A 170 7.69 11.52 -12.32
N PRO A 171 7.74 12.60 -13.11
CA PRO A 171 8.23 13.88 -12.62
C PRO A 171 7.33 14.39 -11.49
N GLN A 172 7.95 15.03 -10.50
CA GLN A 172 7.30 15.71 -9.37
C GLN A 172 6.85 17.11 -9.78
#